data_AF-A0A956MHZ8-F1
#
_entry.id   AF-A0A956MHZ8-F1
#
_cell.length_a   1.000
_cell.length_b   1.000
_cell.length_c   1.000
_cell.angle_alpha   90.00
_cell.angle_beta   90.00
_cell.angle_gamma   90.00
#
_symmetry.space_group_name_H-M   'P 1'
#
loop_
_entity.id
_entity.type
_entity.pdbx_description
1 polymer ?
#
loop_
_entity_poly.entity_id
_entity_poly.type
_entity_poly.pdbx_seq_one_letter_code
_entity_poly.pdbx_strand_id
1 'polypeptide(L)'
;MRVPGSEEWIRAGVAAALLGTLGLGVWLRWALAGGLALPLDFAHLRHAHSHLGYYGILLPLAWRAWRRAGAPVPSGRTGVLYAVATSVAVVGFLRAGYGPEAIAGSTVVGAVWLTSAARLRARTWAARDLLAPVLPAVVAALACVPMIALRLDSDPATAYAFVATFLAILLLGVAVPSALLAQGATVRHAPAWGVTALLGAAALGAWPAAPARAALLAYGLGLAAAARTASGEAWLRAAWFLVAAGLSGMALGVLPDTHPVVIGAIHFLVLGPVLGGLALSGRGVPGSRGGWLYLGAVGVLTLPLVLQGLGAGAWTRTVSAWGGTLVLASWTAMLLVPGGPLTRDSSDPASTARAARPDLLPESDP
;
A
#
# COMPACT_ATOMS: atom_id res chain seq x y z
N MET A 1 9.05 -6.73 -34.20
CA MET A 1 8.06 -6.04 -33.34
C MET A 1 8.76 -5.53 -32.09
N ARG A 2 8.98 -4.22 -31.97
CA ARG A 2 9.39 -3.61 -30.69
C ARG A 2 8.15 -3.61 -29.81
N VAL A 3 8.20 -4.36 -28.71
CA VAL A 3 7.18 -4.26 -27.66
C VAL A 3 7.12 -2.77 -27.26
N PRO A 4 5.93 -2.14 -27.23
CA PRO A 4 5.77 -0.78 -26.71
C PRO A 4 6.55 -0.62 -25.41
N GLY A 5 7.20 0.53 -25.22
CA GLY A 5 8.14 0.75 -24.12
C GLY A 5 7.56 0.22 -22.82
N SER A 6 8.27 -0.72 -22.17
CA SER A 6 7.75 -1.54 -21.07
C SER A 6 7.13 -0.75 -19.90
N GLU A 7 7.29 0.57 -19.84
CA GLU A 7 6.67 1.44 -18.86
C GLU A 7 5.25 1.90 -19.19
N GLU A 8 4.89 2.05 -20.47
CA GLU A 8 3.61 2.63 -20.87
C GLU A 8 2.44 1.69 -20.57
N TRP A 9 2.60 0.40 -20.86
CA TRP A 9 1.59 -0.61 -20.52
C TRP A 9 1.46 -0.80 -19.00
N ILE A 10 2.56 -0.70 -18.24
CA ILE A 10 2.54 -0.79 -16.77
C ILE A 10 1.72 0.38 -16.20
N ARG A 11 1.89 1.58 -16.75
CA ARG A 11 1.14 2.77 -16.31
C ARG A 11 -0.35 2.64 -16.61
N ALA A 12 -0.70 2.26 -17.84
CA ALA A 12 -2.09 2.03 -18.23
C ALA A 12 -2.74 0.93 -17.39
N GLY A 13 -2.02 -0.18 -17.16
CA GLY A 13 -2.47 -1.28 -16.31
C GLY A 13 -2.69 -0.86 -14.85
N VAL A 14 -1.76 -0.10 -14.26
CA VAL A 14 -1.90 0.43 -12.89
C VAL A 14 -3.04 1.44 -12.79
N ALA A 15 -3.21 2.33 -13.79
CA ALA A 15 -4.31 3.27 -13.82
C ALA A 15 -5.68 2.56 -13.90
N ALA A 16 -5.79 1.54 -14.76
CA ALA A 16 -6.99 0.72 -14.86
C ALA A 16 -7.27 -0.05 -13.56
N ALA A 17 -6.24 -0.65 -12.94
CA ALA A 17 -6.38 -1.32 -11.66
C ALA A 17 -6.78 -0.36 -10.54
N LEU A 18 -6.27 0.87 -10.55
CA LEU A 18 -6.64 1.92 -9.61
C LEU A 18 -8.10 2.33 -9.73
N LEU A 19 -8.55 2.66 -10.95
CA LEU A 19 -9.95 3.01 -11.18
C LEU A 19 -10.87 1.83 -10.86
N GLY A 20 -10.50 0.60 -11.23
CA GLY A 20 -11.24 -0.61 -10.88
C GLY A 20 -11.34 -0.82 -9.36
N THR A 21 -10.23 -0.68 -8.63
CA THR A 21 -10.21 -0.84 -7.17
C THR A 21 -11.04 0.23 -6.48
N LEU A 22 -10.89 1.50 -6.87
CA LEU A 22 -11.65 2.61 -6.31
C LEU A 22 -13.14 2.49 -6.65
N GLY A 23 -13.49 2.11 -7.89
CA GLY A 23 -14.86 1.87 -8.31
C GLY A 23 -15.53 0.75 -7.51
N LEU A 24 -14.87 -0.40 -7.36
CA LEU A 24 -15.35 -1.48 -6.48
C LEU A 24 -15.50 -1.01 -5.03
N GLY A 25 -14.55 -0.23 -4.51
CA GLY A 25 -14.61 0.33 -3.17
C GLY A 25 -15.80 1.26 -2.97
N VAL A 26 -16.04 2.18 -3.89
CA VAL A 26 -17.20 3.08 -3.88
C VAL A 26 -18.51 2.29 -3.92
N TRP A 27 -18.60 1.29 -4.79
CA TRP A 27 -19.78 0.45 -4.90
C TRP A 27 -20.08 -0.30 -3.58
N LEU A 28 -19.06 -0.93 -3.00
CA LEU A 28 -19.16 -1.61 -1.70
C LEU A 28 -19.59 -0.66 -0.58
N ARG A 29 -19.08 0.58 -0.56
CA ARG A 29 -19.45 1.59 0.47
C ARG A 29 -20.89 2.03 0.34
N TRP A 30 -21.37 2.29 -0.87
CA TRP A 30 -22.77 2.62 -1.11
C TRP A 30 -23.71 1.47 -0.79
N ALA A 31 -23.30 0.22 -1.05
CA ALA A 31 -24.05 -0.95 -0.62
C ALA A 31 -24.13 -1.05 0.92
N LEU A 32 -23.03 -0.84 1.64
CA LEU A 32 -23.02 -0.81 3.11
C LEU A 32 -23.86 0.33 3.70
N ALA A 33 -23.99 1.44 2.97
CA ALA A 33 -24.84 2.57 3.33
C ALA A 33 -26.32 2.35 2.98
N GLY A 34 -26.68 1.23 2.33
CA GLY A 34 -28.05 0.93 1.89
C GLY A 34 -28.49 1.69 0.63
N GLY A 35 -27.55 2.34 -0.07
CA GLY A 35 -27.85 3.15 -1.26
C GLY A 35 -27.82 2.38 -2.58
N LEU A 36 -27.20 1.21 -2.63
CA LEU A 36 -27.11 0.37 -3.85
C LEU A 36 -27.25 -1.13 -3.50
N ALA A 37 -27.90 -1.89 -4.37
CA ALA A 37 -27.89 -3.34 -4.31
C ALA A 37 -26.62 -3.91 -4.97
N LEU A 38 -26.18 -5.08 -4.52
CA LEU A 38 -25.06 -5.81 -5.14
C LEU A 38 -25.60 -7.00 -5.93
N PRO A 39 -25.30 -7.12 -7.23
CA PRO A 39 -25.67 -8.26 -8.06
C PRO A 39 -24.74 -9.46 -7.83
N LEU A 40 -23.61 -9.25 -7.15
CA LEU A 40 -22.63 -10.26 -6.78
C LEU A 40 -22.51 -10.31 -5.26
N ASP A 41 -22.00 -11.43 -4.75
CA ASP A 41 -21.75 -11.61 -3.33
C ASP A 41 -20.77 -10.53 -2.78
N PHE A 42 -21.09 -9.99 -1.60
CA PHE A 42 -20.30 -8.93 -0.99
C PHE A 42 -18.87 -9.39 -0.67
N ALA A 43 -18.70 -10.62 -0.19
CA ALA A 43 -17.39 -11.16 0.13
C ALA A 43 -16.55 -11.31 -1.15
N HIS A 44 -17.13 -11.81 -2.25
CA HIS A 44 -16.46 -11.92 -3.55
C HIS A 44 -15.95 -10.56 -4.04
N LEU A 45 -16.81 -9.53 -4.03
CA LEU A 45 -16.45 -8.17 -4.41
C LEU A 45 -15.37 -7.58 -3.51
N ARG A 46 -15.46 -7.82 -2.19
CA ARG A 46 -14.45 -7.39 -1.22
C ARG A 46 -13.09 -8.06 -1.46
N HIS A 47 -13.08 -9.35 -1.77
CA HIS A 47 -11.85 -10.06 -2.12
C HIS A 47 -11.24 -9.48 -3.40
N ALA A 48 -12.03 -9.28 -4.45
CA ALA A 48 -11.58 -8.66 -5.69
C ALA A 48 -11.03 -7.25 -5.47
N HIS A 49 -11.72 -6.40 -4.69
CA HIS A 49 -11.28 -5.05 -4.34
C HIS A 49 -9.90 -5.06 -3.66
N SER A 50 -9.75 -5.83 -2.58
CA SER A 50 -8.49 -5.87 -1.83
C SER A 50 -7.35 -6.42 -2.67
N HIS A 51 -7.57 -7.53 -3.41
CA HIS A 51 -6.52 -8.16 -4.19
C HIS A 51 -6.13 -7.31 -5.40
N LEU A 52 -7.08 -6.68 -6.10
CA LEU A 52 -6.75 -5.74 -7.18
C LEU A 52 -5.95 -4.54 -6.65
N GLY A 53 -6.27 -4.05 -5.44
CA GLY A 53 -5.53 -2.98 -4.79
C GLY A 53 -4.07 -3.35 -4.51
N TYR A 54 -3.82 -4.49 -3.87
CA TYR A 54 -2.44 -4.92 -3.58
C TYR A 54 -1.70 -5.36 -4.86
N TYR A 55 -2.34 -6.18 -5.69
CA TYR A 55 -1.70 -6.85 -6.82
C TYR A 55 -1.53 -5.89 -8.00
N GLY A 56 -2.60 -5.19 -8.37
CA GLY A 56 -2.64 -4.32 -9.53
C GLY A 56 -2.09 -2.91 -9.31
N ILE A 57 -1.99 -2.45 -8.05
CA ILE A 57 -1.59 -1.07 -7.74
C ILE A 57 -0.33 -1.04 -6.86
N LEU A 58 -0.43 -1.48 -5.62
CA LEU A 58 0.60 -1.19 -4.60
C LEU A 58 1.96 -1.79 -4.95
N LEU A 59 2.01 -3.07 -5.34
CA LEU A 59 3.28 -3.72 -5.68
C LEU A 59 3.90 -3.18 -6.98
N PRO A 60 3.15 -3.02 -8.09
CA PRO A 60 3.66 -2.38 -9.29
C PRO A 60 4.22 -0.96 -9.03
N LEU A 61 3.54 -0.17 -8.19
CA LEU A 61 4.02 1.14 -7.79
C LEU A 61 5.25 1.07 -6.88
N ALA A 62 5.33 0.09 -5.98
CA ALA A 62 6.53 -0.18 -5.18
C ALA A 62 7.72 -0.52 -6.08
N TRP A 63 7.54 -1.40 -7.09
CA TRP A 63 8.57 -1.68 -8.09
C TRP A 63 9.02 -0.43 -8.83
N ARG A 64 8.10 0.49 -9.16
CA ARG A 64 8.46 1.79 -9.76
C ARG A 64 9.40 2.57 -8.85
N ALA A 65 9.13 2.61 -7.54
CA ALA A 65 10.01 3.25 -6.56
C ALA A 65 11.36 2.54 -6.46
N TRP A 66 11.38 1.21 -6.45
CA TRP A 66 12.60 0.40 -6.40
C TRP A 66 13.49 0.65 -7.61
N ARG A 67 12.90 0.65 -8.82
CA ARG A 67 13.62 0.94 -10.06
C ARG A 67 14.29 2.30 -10.02
N ARG A 68 13.58 3.34 -9.54
CA ARG A 68 14.14 4.70 -9.38
C ARG A 68 15.31 4.75 -8.38
N ALA A 69 15.32 3.85 -7.40
CA ALA A 69 16.41 3.68 -6.44
C ALA A 69 17.50 2.68 -6.90
N GLY A 70 17.54 2.32 -8.18
CA GLY A 70 18.52 1.39 -8.76
C GLY A 70 18.37 -0.05 -8.27
N ALA A 71 17.23 -0.42 -7.70
CA ALA A 71 16.96 -1.78 -7.26
C ALA A 71 16.35 -2.64 -8.40
N PRO A 72 16.63 -3.95 -8.41
CA PRO A 72 16.10 -4.86 -9.41
C PRO A 72 14.57 -4.98 -9.32
N VAL A 73 13.92 -5.07 -10.48
CA VAL A 73 12.46 -5.25 -10.61
C VAL A 73 12.15 -6.36 -11.61
N PRO A 74 10.90 -6.84 -11.69
CA PRO A 74 10.48 -7.79 -12.71
C PRO A 74 10.84 -7.35 -14.14
N SER A 75 11.25 -8.32 -14.96
CA SER A 75 11.45 -8.11 -16.39
C SER A 75 10.12 -7.85 -17.09
N GLY A 76 10.13 -7.34 -18.33
CA GLY A 76 8.89 -7.14 -19.10
C GLY A 76 8.05 -8.41 -19.24
N ARG A 77 8.69 -9.57 -19.51
CA ARG A 77 7.99 -10.87 -19.61
C ARG A 77 7.38 -11.29 -18.28
N THR A 78 8.13 -11.15 -17.18
CA THR A 78 7.63 -11.43 -15.82
C THR A 78 6.49 -10.49 -15.44
N GLY A 79 6.56 -9.22 -15.86
CA GLY A 79 5.49 -8.24 -15.67
C GLY A 79 4.20 -8.63 -16.40
N VAL A 80 4.27 -9.09 -17.65
CA VAL A 80 3.09 -9.57 -18.38
C VAL A 80 2.48 -10.80 -17.70
N LEU A 81 3.30 -11.79 -17.31
CA LEU A 81 2.84 -12.96 -16.54
C LEU A 81 2.13 -12.52 -15.26
N TYR A 82 2.72 -11.57 -14.54
CA TYR A 82 2.14 -11.00 -13.32
C TYR A 82 0.79 -10.32 -13.56
N ALA A 83 0.66 -9.54 -14.63
CA ALA A 83 -0.59 -8.86 -14.98
C ALA A 83 -1.69 -9.86 -15.36
N VAL A 84 -1.35 -10.90 -16.13
CA VAL A 84 -2.28 -11.99 -16.47
C VAL A 84 -2.70 -12.73 -15.19
N ALA A 85 -1.76 -13.13 -14.34
CA ALA A 85 -2.05 -13.81 -13.08
C ALA A 85 -2.92 -12.96 -12.14
N THR A 86 -2.67 -11.66 -12.07
CA THR A 86 -3.49 -10.70 -11.32
C THR A 86 -4.92 -10.66 -11.86
N SER A 87 -5.07 -10.60 -13.19
CA SER A 87 -6.39 -10.57 -13.84
C SER A 87 -7.16 -11.87 -13.60
N VAL A 88 -6.50 -13.02 -13.75
CA VAL A 88 -7.07 -14.35 -13.45
C VAL A 88 -7.50 -14.43 -11.99
N ALA A 89 -6.66 -13.97 -11.06
CA ALA A 89 -6.99 -13.99 -9.64
C ALA A 89 -8.23 -13.15 -9.33
N VAL A 90 -8.29 -11.91 -9.83
CA VAL A 90 -9.39 -10.97 -9.59
C VAL A 90 -10.70 -11.48 -10.20
N VAL A 91 -10.67 -12.01 -11.43
CA VAL A 91 -11.86 -12.63 -12.04
C VAL A 91 -12.31 -13.87 -11.26
N GLY A 92 -11.36 -14.68 -10.77
CA GLY A 92 -11.65 -15.81 -9.89
C GLY A 92 -12.37 -15.37 -8.61
N PHE A 93 -11.87 -14.31 -7.95
CA PHE A 93 -12.51 -13.74 -6.75
C PHE A 93 -13.93 -13.26 -7.00
N LEU A 94 -14.17 -12.57 -8.13
CA LEU A 94 -15.51 -12.10 -8.49
C LEU A 94 -16.50 -13.25 -8.72
N ARG A 95 -16.03 -14.37 -9.31
CA ARG A 95 -16.88 -15.51 -9.67
C ARG A 95 -17.15 -16.45 -8.51
N ALA A 96 -16.13 -16.79 -7.73
CA ALA A 96 -16.18 -17.90 -6.77
C ALA A 96 -15.43 -17.62 -5.46
N GLY A 97 -15.05 -16.37 -5.17
CA GLY A 97 -14.21 -16.08 -4.01
C GLY A 97 -12.85 -16.77 -4.11
N TYR A 98 -12.44 -17.53 -3.08
CA TYR A 98 -11.19 -18.31 -3.09
C TYR A 98 -11.30 -19.62 -3.90
N GLY A 99 -11.85 -19.54 -5.12
CA GLY A 99 -11.90 -20.67 -6.06
C GLY A 99 -10.54 -21.02 -6.69
N PRO A 100 -10.46 -22.09 -7.49
CA PRO A 100 -9.21 -22.58 -8.11
C PRO A 100 -8.47 -21.51 -8.92
N GLU A 101 -9.19 -20.68 -9.68
CA GLU A 101 -8.61 -19.60 -10.48
C GLU A 101 -7.99 -18.50 -9.61
N ALA A 102 -8.68 -18.12 -8.53
CA ALA A 102 -8.21 -17.15 -7.56
C ALA A 102 -6.93 -17.63 -6.88
N ILE A 103 -6.91 -18.91 -6.48
CA ILE A 103 -5.74 -19.55 -5.86
C ILE A 103 -4.58 -19.62 -6.86
N ALA A 104 -4.79 -20.18 -8.05
CA ALA A 104 -3.74 -20.33 -9.06
C ALA A 104 -3.11 -18.99 -9.46
N GLY A 105 -3.94 -17.97 -9.73
CA GLY A 105 -3.45 -16.62 -10.03
C GLY A 105 -2.67 -16.00 -8.86
N SER A 106 -3.19 -16.14 -7.63
CA SER A 106 -2.53 -15.61 -6.42
C SER A 106 -1.22 -16.33 -6.10
N THR A 107 -1.10 -17.63 -6.39
CA THR A 107 0.15 -18.39 -6.24
C THR A 107 1.24 -17.86 -7.19
N VAL A 108 0.89 -17.59 -8.45
CA VAL A 108 1.83 -16.99 -9.42
C VAL A 108 2.23 -15.58 -8.98
N VAL A 109 1.27 -14.77 -8.53
CA VAL A 109 1.52 -13.44 -7.95
C VAL A 109 2.52 -13.54 -6.77
N GLY A 110 2.27 -14.45 -5.82
CA GLY A 110 3.15 -14.69 -4.68
C GLY A 110 4.56 -15.14 -5.07
N ALA A 111 4.69 -16.01 -6.08
CA ALA A 111 5.99 -16.43 -6.61
C ALA A 111 6.75 -15.25 -7.26
N VAL A 112 6.07 -14.38 -7.99
CA VAL A 112 6.67 -13.16 -8.54
C VAL A 112 7.10 -12.20 -7.43
N TRP A 113 6.30 -12.05 -6.37
CA TRP A 113 6.67 -11.24 -5.20
C TRP A 113 7.94 -11.78 -4.53
N LEU A 114 7.98 -13.08 -4.23
CA LEU A 114 9.11 -13.72 -3.58
C LEU A 114 10.39 -13.61 -4.42
N THR A 115 10.31 -13.91 -5.73
CA THR A 115 11.46 -13.80 -6.63
C THR A 115 11.94 -12.36 -6.78
N SER A 116 11.03 -11.38 -6.79
CA SER A 116 11.39 -9.95 -6.83
C SER A 116 12.09 -9.53 -5.53
N ALA A 117 11.55 -9.93 -4.38
CA ALA A 117 12.11 -9.61 -3.08
C ALA A 117 13.45 -10.32 -2.84
N ALA A 118 13.62 -11.55 -3.31
CA ALA A 118 14.87 -12.31 -3.20
C ALA A 118 16.04 -11.62 -3.93
N ARG A 119 15.76 -10.88 -5.00
CA ARG A 119 16.76 -10.05 -5.68
C ARG A 119 17.26 -8.87 -4.84
N LEU A 120 16.54 -8.52 -3.75
CA LEU A 120 16.95 -7.52 -2.77
C LEU A 120 17.77 -8.11 -1.62
N ARG A 121 18.13 -9.40 -1.63
CA ARG A 121 18.85 -10.08 -0.54
C ARG A 121 20.11 -9.34 -0.04
N ALA A 122 20.86 -8.72 -0.95
CA ALA A 122 22.08 -7.99 -0.61
C ALA A 122 21.80 -6.70 0.17
N ARG A 123 20.57 -6.17 0.06
CA ARG A 123 20.11 -4.95 0.75
C ARG A 123 19.49 -5.25 2.12
N THR A 124 19.12 -6.50 2.41
CA THR A 124 18.46 -6.89 3.68
C THR A 124 19.25 -6.51 4.93
N TRP A 125 20.58 -6.45 4.83
CA TRP A 125 21.46 -6.10 5.94
C TRP A 125 22.01 -4.67 5.87
N ALA A 126 21.67 -3.92 4.82
CA ALA A 126 22.15 -2.55 4.66
C ALA A 126 21.49 -1.65 5.71
N ALA A 127 22.29 -1.06 6.60
CA ALA A 127 21.81 -0.36 7.78
C ALA A 127 20.86 0.82 7.49
N ARG A 128 20.95 1.44 6.32
CA ARG A 128 20.16 2.63 5.95
C ARG A 128 19.28 2.42 4.72
N ASP A 129 19.23 1.21 4.16
CA ASP A 129 18.42 0.94 2.97
C ASP A 129 16.97 0.66 3.36
N LEU A 130 16.05 1.52 2.94
CA LEU A 130 14.61 1.38 3.18
C LEU A 130 14.02 0.08 2.63
N LEU A 131 14.68 -0.56 1.66
CA LEU A 131 14.25 -1.85 1.10
C LEU A 131 14.73 -3.07 1.89
N ALA A 132 15.58 -2.88 2.90
CA ALA A 132 16.03 -3.95 3.79
C ALA A 132 14.89 -4.85 4.32
N PRO A 133 13.74 -4.33 4.81
CA PRO A 133 12.64 -5.16 5.32
C PRO A 133 11.85 -5.92 4.26
N VAL A 134 11.99 -5.63 2.97
CA VAL A 134 11.06 -6.14 1.94
C VAL A 134 11.12 -7.65 1.82
N LEU A 135 12.31 -8.24 1.73
CA LEU A 135 12.46 -9.70 1.65
C LEU A 135 11.89 -10.43 2.88
N PRO A 136 12.31 -10.11 4.12
CA PRO A 136 11.74 -10.78 5.28
C PRO A 136 10.23 -10.53 5.42
N ALA A 137 9.73 -9.35 5.03
CA ALA A 137 8.30 -9.06 5.00
C ALA A 137 7.54 -9.94 4.00
N VAL A 138 8.01 -10.07 2.76
CA VAL A 138 7.34 -10.93 1.76
C VAL A 138 7.34 -12.40 2.22
N VAL A 139 8.45 -12.89 2.76
CA VAL A 139 8.52 -14.27 3.29
C VAL A 139 7.55 -14.47 4.45
N ALA A 140 7.55 -13.56 5.43
CA ALA A 140 6.67 -13.64 6.59
C ALA A 140 5.18 -13.53 6.22
N ALA A 141 4.85 -12.65 5.26
CA ALA A 141 3.49 -12.54 4.73
C ALA A 141 3.07 -13.87 4.07
N LEU A 142 3.88 -14.42 3.16
CA LEU A 142 3.54 -15.69 2.49
C LEU A 142 3.46 -16.86 3.47
N ALA A 143 4.24 -16.86 4.56
CA ALA A 143 4.11 -17.85 5.63
C ALA A 143 2.77 -17.80 6.40
N CYS A 144 2.05 -16.68 6.34
CA CYS A 144 0.68 -16.59 6.89
C CYS A 144 -0.33 -17.38 6.04
N VAL A 145 -0.09 -17.57 4.74
CA VAL A 145 -1.07 -18.17 3.81
C VAL A 145 -1.43 -19.61 4.19
N PRO A 146 -0.48 -20.53 4.45
CA PRO A 146 -0.82 -21.87 4.93
C PRO A 146 -1.61 -21.84 6.25
N MET A 147 -1.25 -20.95 7.17
CA MET A 147 -1.95 -20.82 8.46
C MET A 147 -3.40 -20.38 8.27
N ILE A 148 -3.65 -19.46 7.34
CA ILE A 148 -5.01 -19.04 6.96
C ILE A 148 -5.78 -20.23 6.37
N ALA A 149 -5.20 -20.91 5.38
CA ALA A 149 -5.85 -22.01 4.67
C ALA A 149 -6.21 -23.18 5.60
N LEU A 150 -5.31 -23.57 6.52
CA LEU A 150 -5.53 -24.67 7.46
C LEU A 150 -6.56 -24.36 8.55
N ARG A 151 -6.79 -23.08 8.84
CA ARG A 151 -7.64 -22.64 9.97
C ARG A 151 -8.97 -22.04 9.53
N LEU A 152 -9.17 -21.74 8.26
CA LEU A 152 -10.34 -20.98 7.80
C LEU A 152 -11.67 -21.66 8.20
N ASP A 153 -11.76 -22.98 8.07
CA ASP A 153 -12.98 -23.72 8.37
C ASP A 153 -13.07 -24.15 9.85
N SER A 154 -11.93 -24.40 10.49
CA SER A 154 -11.86 -24.97 11.85
C SER A 154 -11.76 -23.91 12.96
N ASP A 155 -11.12 -22.78 12.68
CA ASP A 155 -10.92 -21.65 13.60
C ASP A 155 -10.86 -20.33 12.80
N PRO A 156 -12.03 -19.82 12.36
CA PRO A 156 -12.10 -18.60 11.55
C PRO A 156 -11.50 -17.38 12.24
N ALA A 157 -11.60 -17.30 13.58
CA ALA A 157 -11.06 -16.17 14.34
C ALA A 157 -9.53 -16.07 14.20
N THR A 158 -8.83 -17.20 14.39
CA THR A 158 -7.38 -17.26 14.17
C THR A 158 -7.02 -17.02 12.71
N ALA A 159 -7.79 -17.55 11.76
CA ALA A 159 -7.57 -17.30 10.34
C ALA A 159 -7.65 -15.80 10.00
N TYR A 160 -8.67 -15.09 10.51
CA TYR A 160 -8.79 -13.64 10.32
C TYR A 160 -7.65 -12.86 10.97
N ALA A 161 -7.14 -13.29 12.13
CA ALA A 161 -5.98 -12.69 12.76
C ALA A 161 -4.71 -12.84 11.90
N PHE A 162 -4.51 -13.99 11.23
CA PHE A 162 -3.43 -14.17 10.26
C PHE A 162 -3.64 -13.38 8.97
N VAL A 163 -4.87 -13.20 8.49
CA VAL A 163 -5.17 -12.29 7.36
C VAL A 163 -4.80 -10.86 7.71
N ALA A 164 -5.16 -10.37 8.90
CA ALA A 164 -4.79 -9.03 9.36
C ALA A 164 -3.26 -8.87 9.44
N THR A 165 -2.58 -9.88 10.01
CA THR A 165 -1.11 -9.92 10.07
C THR A 165 -0.48 -9.90 8.67
N PHE A 166 -0.96 -10.73 7.75
CA PHE A 166 -0.52 -10.78 6.35
C PHE A 166 -0.59 -9.41 5.67
N LEU A 167 -1.75 -8.75 5.76
CA LEU A 167 -1.97 -7.44 5.14
C LEU A 167 -1.11 -6.35 5.80
N ALA A 168 -0.98 -6.38 7.12
CA ALA A 168 -0.15 -5.45 7.87
C ALA A 168 1.34 -5.62 7.54
N ILE A 169 1.84 -6.86 7.40
CA ILE A 169 3.23 -7.11 6.98
C ILE A 169 3.49 -6.52 5.59
N LEU A 170 2.59 -6.73 4.62
CA LEU A 170 2.74 -6.14 3.29
C LEU A 170 2.72 -4.61 3.32
N LEU A 171 1.88 -4.01 4.15
CA LEU A 171 1.82 -2.55 4.27
C LEU A 171 3.08 -2.00 4.95
N LEU A 172 3.38 -2.46 6.16
CA LEU A 172 4.44 -1.91 7.01
C LEU A 172 5.85 -2.32 6.54
N GLY A 173 5.99 -3.52 5.99
CA GLY A 173 7.27 -4.08 5.55
C GLY A 173 7.59 -3.89 4.07
N VAL A 174 6.59 -3.55 3.23
CA VAL A 174 6.78 -3.38 1.78
C VAL A 174 6.28 -2.02 1.28
N ALA A 175 4.99 -1.71 1.43
CA ALA A 175 4.40 -0.53 0.82
C ALA A 175 4.91 0.79 1.44
N VAL A 176 4.91 0.88 2.77
CA VAL A 176 5.41 2.03 3.53
C VAL A 176 6.88 2.34 3.23
N PRO A 177 7.84 1.40 3.37
CA PRO A 177 9.23 1.67 3.05
C PRO A 177 9.42 2.08 1.59
N SER A 178 8.68 1.48 0.66
CA SER A 178 8.73 1.85 -0.77
C SER A 178 8.22 3.27 -1.02
N ALA A 179 7.14 3.68 -0.36
CA ALA A 179 6.56 5.01 -0.47
C ALA A 179 7.46 6.08 0.15
N LEU A 180 8.12 5.78 1.27
CA LEU A 180 9.09 6.65 1.91
C LEU A 180 10.38 6.77 1.10
N LEU A 181 10.81 5.67 0.47
CA LEU A 181 11.93 5.68 -0.47
C LEU A 181 11.66 6.57 -1.68
N ALA A 182 10.44 6.49 -2.24
CA ALA A 182 10.03 7.37 -3.33
C ALA A 182 10.02 8.86 -2.93
N GLN A 183 9.92 9.15 -1.63
CA GLN A 183 9.99 10.49 -1.04
C GLN A 183 11.40 10.84 -0.54
N GLY A 184 12.43 10.02 -0.81
CA GLY A 184 13.80 10.29 -0.36
C GLY A 184 13.96 10.34 1.17
N ALA A 185 13.04 9.71 1.92
CA ALA A 185 13.15 9.62 3.36
C ALA A 185 14.40 8.80 3.75
N THR A 186 14.85 8.98 4.99
CA THR A 186 16.00 8.28 5.54
C THR A 186 15.66 7.64 6.88
N VAL A 187 16.35 6.54 7.18
CA VAL A 187 16.29 5.88 8.49
C VAL A 187 17.67 5.55 9.02
N ARG A 188 17.77 5.50 10.34
CA ARG A 188 19.03 5.21 11.04
C ARG A 188 19.40 3.74 10.98
N HIS A 189 18.42 2.85 11.20
CA HIS A 189 18.60 1.40 11.29
C HIS A 189 17.45 0.64 10.62
N ALA A 190 17.57 0.39 9.32
CA ALA A 190 16.55 -0.28 8.52
C ALA A 190 16.26 -1.73 8.94
N PRO A 191 17.24 -2.58 9.33
CA PRO A 191 16.94 -3.92 9.83
C PRO A 191 16.10 -3.92 11.12
N ALA A 192 16.45 -3.06 12.07
CA ALA A 192 15.68 -2.89 13.31
C ALA A 192 14.26 -2.39 13.01
N TRP A 193 14.11 -1.48 12.05
CA TRP A 193 12.80 -1.05 11.59
C TRP A 193 11.99 -2.18 10.92
N GLY A 194 12.66 -3.07 10.18
CA GLY A 194 12.01 -4.28 9.66
C GLY A 194 11.49 -5.20 10.76
N VAL A 195 12.26 -5.40 11.83
CA VAL A 195 11.81 -6.18 13.00
C VAL A 195 10.60 -5.53 13.66
N THR A 196 10.62 -4.21 13.87
CA THR A 196 9.45 -3.51 14.44
C THR A 196 8.24 -3.54 13.50
N ALA A 197 8.45 -3.58 12.18
CA ALA A 197 7.38 -3.76 11.19
C ALA A 197 6.70 -5.13 11.32
N LEU A 198 7.49 -6.20 11.41
CA LEU A 198 6.98 -7.58 11.50
C LEU A 198 6.25 -7.80 12.83
N LEU A 199 6.88 -7.42 13.94
CA LEU A 199 6.27 -7.55 15.27
C LEU A 199 5.07 -6.62 15.43
N GLY A 200 5.15 -5.39 14.91
CA GLY A 200 4.03 -4.46 14.90
C GLY A 200 2.85 -4.97 14.07
N ALA A 201 3.12 -5.62 12.93
CA ALA A 201 2.08 -6.26 12.13
C ALA A 201 1.43 -7.45 12.87
N ALA A 202 2.22 -8.24 13.61
CA ALA A 202 1.68 -9.28 14.47
C ALA A 202 0.80 -8.71 15.60
N ALA A 203 1.16 -7.54 16.13
CA ALA A 203 0.36 -6.81 17.13
C ALA A 203 -1.04 -6.44 16.63
N LEU A 204 -1.17 -6.19 15.33
CA LEU A 204 -2.43 -5.86 14.64
C LEU A 204 -3.22 -7.11 14.20
N GLY A 205 -2.80 -8.31 14.60
CA GLY A 205 -3.43 -9.56 14.19
C GLY A 205 -3.12 -10.71 15.13
N ALA A 206 -2.24 -11.62 14.70
CA ALA A 206 -2.06 -12.93 15.31
C ALA A 206 -1.41 -12.91 16.71
N TRP A 207 -0.80 -11.81 17.12
CA TRP A 207 -0.11 -11.72 18.40
C TRP A 207 -0.21 -10.32 19.03
N PRO A 208 -1.37 -9.94 19.60
CA PRO A 208 -1.61 -8.60 20.16
C PRO A 208 -1.02 -8.40 21.57
N ALA A 209 0.10 -9.07 21.89
CA ALA A 209 0.76 -9.04 23.19
C ALA A 209 1.58 -7.75 23.41
N ALA A 210 1.92 -7.45 24.66
CA ALA A 210 2.66 -6.24 25.03
C ALA A 210 3.98 -6.04 24.26
N PRO A 211 4.82 -7.07 24.02
CA PRO A 211 6.03 -6.90 23.21
C PRO A 211 5.75 -6.48 21.76
N ALA A 212 4.72 -7.07 21.15
CA ALA A 212 4.31 -6.74 19.79
C ALA A 212 3.74 -5.30 19.72
N ARG A 213 2.96 -4.89 20.72
CA ARG A 213 2.47 -3.50 20.84
C ARG A 213 3.61 -2.49 21.05
N ALA A 214 4.62 -2.84 21.86
CA ALA A 214 5.81 -2.00 22.01
C ALA A 214 6.57 -1.85 20.67
N ALA A 215 6.65 -2.92 19.88
CA ALA A 215 7.22 -2.86 18.53
C ALA A 215 6.38 -1.99 17.58
N LEU A 216 5.04 -2.07 17.65
CA LEU A 216 4.14 -1.20 16.88
C LEU A 216 4.34 0.29 17.25
N LEU A 217 4.48 0.59 18.54
CA LEU A 217 4.79 1.94 19.02
C LEU A 217 6.15 2.42 18.49
N ALA A 218 7.19 1.59 18.59
CA ALA A 218 8.51 1.89 18.07
C ALA A 218 8.49 2.11 16.55
N TYR A 219 7.70 1.32 15.80
CA TYR A 219 7.49 1.51 14.37
C TYR A 219 6.80 2.85 14.08
N GLY A 220 5.74 3.22 14.84
CA GLY A 220 5.05 4.50 14.71
C GLY A 220 5.99 5.69 14.95
N LEU A 221 6.82 5.64 16.00
CA LEU A 221 7.83 6.67 16.28
C LEU A 221 8.91 6.74 15.20
N GLY A 222 9.37 5.58 14.71
CA GLY A 222 10.32 5.48 13.59
C GLY A 222 9.74 6.08 12.30
N LEU A 223 8.46 5.84 12.04
CA LEU A 223 7.72 6.42 10.91
C LEU A 223 7.63 7.94 11.02
N ALA A 224 7.32 8.48 12.19
CA ALA A 224 7.33 9.93 12.43
C ALA A 224 8.72 10.54 12.19
N ALA A 225 9.79 9.84 12.58
CA ALA A 225 11.16 10.29 12.31
C ALA A 225 11.50 10.27 10.81
N ALA A 226 11.13 9.20 10.09
CA ALA A 226 11.32 9.11 8.64
C ALA A 226 10.49 10.18 7.89
N ALA A 227 9.27 10.47 8.35
CA ALA A 227 8.41 11.50 7.77
C ALA A 227 9.02 12.91 7.85
N ARG A 228 9.88 13.19 8.85
CA ARG A 228 10.60 14.46 8.95
C ARG A 228 11.64 14.65 7.85
N THR A 229 12.26 13.55 7.41
CA THR A 229 13.30 13.57 6.38
C THR A 229 12.75 13.34 4.97
N ALA A 230 11.49 12.92 4.85
CA ALA A 230 10.80 12.78 3.58
C ALA A 230 10.72 14.12 2.84
N SER A 231 11.29 14.14 1.64
CA SER A 231 11.09 15.22 0.66
C SER A 231 9.67 15.15 0.10
N GLY A 232 9.06 16.30 -0.13
CA GLY A 232 7.71 16.37 -0.70
C GLY A 232 6.86 17.51 -0.13
N GLU A 233 5.59 17.47 -0.50
CA GLU A 233 4.58 18.46 -0.08
C GLU A 233 4.22 18.31 1.41
N ALA A 234 3.81 19.41 2.04
CA ALA A 234 3.46 19.43 3.47
C ALA A 234 2.30 18.49 3.82
N TRP A 235 1.32 18.34 2.92
CA TRP A 235 0.17 17.47 3.15
C TRP A 235 0.55 15.98 3.22
N LEU A 236 1.56 15.53 2.46
CA LEU A 236 2.06 14.16 2.52
C LEU A 236 2.78 13.88 3.84
N ARG A 237 3.61 14.82 4.29
CA ARG A 237 4.25 14.73 5.61
C ARG A 237 3.21 14.69 6.71
N ALA A 238 2.19 15.55 6.65
CA ALA A 238 1.07 15.54 7.61
C ALA A 238 0.36 14.19 7.61
N ALA A 239 0.09 13.61 6.44
CA ALA A 239 -0.53 12.29 6.33
C ALA A 239 0.34 11.19 6.98
N TRP A 240 1.67 11.22 6.81
CA TRP A 240 2.57 10.30 7.50
C TRP A 240 2.57 10.48 9.02
N PHE A 241 2.55 11.72 9.52
CA PHE A 241 2.44 11.97 10.95
C PHE A 241 1.12 11.48 11.53
N LEU A 242 0.01 11.62 10.78
CA LEU A 242 -1.29 11.09 11.18
C LEU A 242 -1.28 9.56 11.26
N VAL A 243 -0.64 8.87 10.30
CA VAL A 243 -0.44 7.41 10.38
C VAL A 243 0.41 7.06 11.60
N ALA A 244 1.54 7.74 11.81
CA ALA A 244 2.42 7.49 12.95
C ALA A 244 1.70 7.67 14.29
N ALA A 245 0.89 8.72 14.42
CA ALA A 245 0.05 8.96 15.58
C ALA A 245 -1.01 7.88 15.76
N GLY A 246 -1.68 7.44 14.68
CA GLY A 246 -2.67 6.36 14.70
C GLY A 246 -2.06 5.02 15.13
N LEU A 247 -0.92 4.62 14.58
CA LEU A 247 -0.21 3.39 14.97
C LEU A 247 0.21 3.43 16.44
N SER A 248 0.72 4.58 16.89
CA SER A 248 1.09 4.80 18.31
C SER A 248 -0.14 4.75 19.22
N GLY A 249 -1.25 5.35 18.80
CA GLY A 249 -2.52 5.32 19.55
C GLY A 249 -3.10 3.91 19.66
N MET A 250 -3.04 3.10 18.59
CA MET A 250 -3.44 1.68 18.64
C MET A 250 -2.52 0.85 19.54
N ALA A 251 -1.20 1.09 19.48
CA ALA A 251 -0.24 0.41 20.35
C ALA A 251 -0.51 0.68 21.84
N LEU A 252 -0.85 1.93 22.17
CA LEU A 252 -1.15 2.39 23.53
C LEU A 252 -2.59 2.07 23.99
N GLY A 253 -3.43 1.51 23.12
CA GLY A 253 -4.84 1.21 23.44
C GLY A 253 -5.75 2.42 23.50
N VAL A 254 -5.32 3.58 23.00
CA VAL A 254 -6.14 4.81 22.89
C VAL A 254 -7.19 4.68 21.80
N LEU A 255 -6.85 3.97 20.71
CA LEU A 255 -7.78 3.64 19.63
C LEU A 255 -8.23 2.18 19.76
N PRO A 256 -9.54 1.91 19.73
CA PRO A 256 -10.04 0.55 19.86
C PRO A 256 -9.75 -0.27 18.59
N ASP A 257 -9.34 -1.52 18.79
CA ASP A 257 -9.07 -2.47 17.71
C ASP A 257 -10.37 -3.11 17.21
N THR A 258 -11.20 -2.29 16.56
CA THR A 258 -12.47 -2.71 15.97
C THR A 258 -12.36 -2.73 14.45
N HIS A 259 -13.11 -3.62 13.81
CA HIS A 259 -13.11 -3.76 12.35
C HIS A 259 -13.31 -2.42 11.59
N PRO A 260 -14.25 -1.52 11.96
CA PRO A 260 -14.37 -0.21 11.31
C PRO A 260 -13.11 0.67 11.42
N VAL A 261 -12.48 0.70 12.60
CA VAL A 261 -11.26 1.49 12.85
C VAL A 261 -10.11 0.97 12.01
N VAL A 262 -9.90 -0.36 12.00
CA VAL A 262 -8.85 -1.01 11.19
C VAL A 262 -9.05 -0.73 9.70
N ILE A 263 -10.29 -0.85 9.20
CA ILE A 263 -10.61 -0.51 7.82
C ILE A 263 -10.28 0.97 7.54
N GLY A 264 -10.72 1.89 8.39
CA GLY A 264 -10.44 3.32 8.24
C GLY A 264 -8.95 3.62 8.21
N ALA A 265 -8.17 3.00 9.11
CA ALA A 265 -6.72 3.14 9.20
C ALA A 265 -6.00 2.61 7.96
N ILE A 266 -6.36 1.41 7.47
CA ILE A 266 -5.78 0.83 6.25
C ILE A 266 -6.09 1.71 5.05
N HIS A 267 -7.34 2.16 4.88
CA HIS A 267 -7.71 3.02 3.76
C HIS A 267 -6.99 4.37 3.83
N PHE A 268 -6.84 4.95 5.03
CA PHE A 268 -6.12 6.21 5.21
C PHE A 268 -4.65 6.05 4.86
N LEU A 269 -3.99 4.99 5.37
CA LEU A 269 -2.60 4.67 5.08
C LEU A 269 -2.37 4.47 3.57
N VAL A 270 -3.21 3.64 2.94
CA VAL A 270 -3.10 3.28 1.53
C VAL A 270 -3.37 4.48 0.64
N LEU A 271 -4.54 5.11 0.77
CA LEU A 271 -4.98 6.18 -0.13
C LEU A 271 -4.24 7.49 0.16
N GLY A 272 -3.90 7.78 1.41
CA GLY A 272 -3.18 8.98 1.79
C GLY A 272 -1.68 8.88 1.46
N PRO A 273 -0.83 8.59 2.46
CA PRO A 273 0.61 8.75 2.28
C PRO A 273 1.28 7.67 1.41
N VAL A 274 0.76 6.44 1.35
CA VAL A 274 1.36 5.37 0.52
C VAL A 274 1.12 5.66 -0.97
N LEU A 275 -0.13 5.79 -1.40
CA LEU A 275 -0.44 6.05 -2.80
C LEU A 275 0.03 7.45 -3.21
N GLY A 276 -0.13 8.45 -2.35
CA GLY A 276 0.44 9.78 -2.56
C GLY A 276 1.96 9.75 -2.72
N GLY A 277 2.67 9.02 -1.86
CA GLY A 277 4.13 8.87 -1.93
C GLY A 277 4.63 8.08 -3.14
N LEU A 278 3.88 7.07 -3.58
CA LEU A 278 4.29 6.21 -4.70
C LEU A 278 3.88 6.77 -6.07
N ALA A 279 2.69 7.37 -6.16
CA ALA A 279 2.12 7.84 -7.42
C ALA A 279 2.27 9.35 -7.62
N LEU A 280 2.11 10.14 -6.55
CA LEU A 280 2.06 11.61 -6.60
C LEU A 280 3.37 12.30 -6.20
N SER A 281 4.43 11.59 -5.83
CA SER A 281 5.75 12.21 -5.60
C SER A 281 6.44 12.53 -6.94
N GLY A 282 6.51 13.81 -7.31
CA GLY A 282 7.15 14.29 -8.56
C GLY A 282 6.49 15.53 -9.17
N ARG A 283 6.93 15.99 -10.35
CA ARG A 283 6.45 17.25 -11.00
C ARG A 283 5.04 17.16 -11.63
N GLY A 284 4.16 16.32 -11.11
CA GLY A 284 2.77 16.11 -11.57
C GLY A 284 1.76 16.06 -10.42
N VAL A 285 2.14 16.56 -9.23
CA VAL A 285 1.26 16.65 -8.05
C VAL A 285 0.17 17.69 -8.32
N PRO A 286 -1.06 17.49 -7.82
CA PRO A 286 -1.90 18.62 -7.47
C PRO A 286 -1.05 19.62 -6.66
N GLY A 287 -1.06 20.91 -7.01
CA GLY A 287 -0.40 21.92 -6.16
C GLY A 287 -0.86 21.79 -4.71
N SER A 288 -0.12 22.35 -3.74
CA SER A 288 -0.35 22.10 -2.30
C SER A 288 -1.83 22.10 -1.88
N ARG A 289 -2.64 23.02 -2.42
CA ARG A 289 -4.11 23.07 -2.24
C ARG A 289 -4.82 21.79 -2.68
N GLY A 290 -4.56 21.31 -3.89
CA GLY A 290 -5.16 20.07 -4.41
C GLY A 290 -4.76 18.84 -3.60
N GLY A 291 -3.53 18.81 -3.08
CA GLY A 291 -3.08 17.77 -2.16
C GLY A 291 -3.83 17.76 -0.82
N TRP A 292 -4.06 18.94 -0.25
CA TRP A 292 -4.88 19.09 0.96
C TRP A 292 -6.36 18.74 0.71
N LEU A 293 -6.93 19.14 -0.43
CA LEU A 293 -8.29 18.75 -0.81
C LEU A 293 -8.42 17.24 -0.95
N TYR A 294 -7.45 16.59 -1.59
CA TYR A 294 -7.38 15.13 -1.69
C TYR A 294 -7.30 14.46 -0.32
N LEU A 295 -6.40 14.94 0.56
CA LEU A 295 -6.28 14.41 1.92
C LEU A 295 -7.57 14.62 2.72
N GLY A 296 -8.27 15.74 2.49
CA GLY A 296 -9.61 15.99 3.03
C GLY A 296 -10.62 14.96 2.55
N ALA A 297 -10.66 14.63 1.26
CA ALA A 297 -11.52 13.57 0.72
C ALA A 297 -11.21 12.19 1.33
N VAL A 298 -9.93 11.86 1.49
CA VAL A 298 -9.50 10.64 2.20
C VAL A 298 -9.98 10.69 3.66
N GLY A 299 -9.87 11.82 4.34
CA GLY A 299 -10.38 12.02 5.69
C GLY A 299 -11.90 11.82 5.80
N VAL A 300 -12.68 12.36 4.86
CA VAL A 300 -14.14 12.15 4.78
C VAL A 300 -14.48 10.67 4.57
N LEU A 301 -13.65 9.91 3.85
CA LEU A 301 -13.81 8.46 3.71
C LEU A 301 -13.52 7.72 5.03
N THR A 302 -12.43 8.07 5.72
CA THR A 302 -11.84 7.20 6.76
C THR A 302 -12.21 7.59 8.18
N LEU A 303 -12.32 8.89 8.48
CA LEU A 303 -12.65 9.37 9.84
C LEU A 303 -14.04 8.87 10.31
N PRO A 304 -15.10 8.87 9.48
CA PRO A 304 -16.39 8.32 9.91
C PRO A 304 -16.31 6.85 10.31
N LEU A 305 -15.40 6.06 9.72
CA LEU A 305 -15.22 4.64 10.08
C LEU A 305 -14.56 4.50 11.45
N VAL A 306 -13.62 5.39 11.78
CA VAL A 306 -13.05 5.46 13.13
C VAL A 306 -14.11 5.87 14.14
N LEU A 307 -14.91 6.90 13.82
CA LEU A 307 -16.02 7.34 14.67
C LEU A 307 -17.06 6.24 14.88
N GLN A 308 -17.33 5.43 13.84
CA GLN A 308 -18.23 4.29 13.95
C GLN A 308 -17.72 3.26 14.97
N GLY A 309 -16.41 2.96 14.98
CA GLY A 309 -15.81 2.11 16.01
C GLY A 309 -15.81 2.71 17.42
N LEU A 310 -16.03 4.02 17.54
CA LEU A 310 -16.23 4.74 18.79
C LEU A 310 -17.72 4.90 19.17
N GLY A 311 -18.64 4.24 18.44
CA GLY A 311 -20.07 4.23 18.75
C GLY A 311 -20.90 5.26 18.00
N ALA A 312 -20.35 5.95 16.99
CA ALA A 312 -21.14 6.86 16.16
C ALA A 312 -22.16 6.12 15.28
N GLY A 313 -23.28 6.79 15.00
CA GLY A 313 -24.44 6.20 14.33
C GLY A 313 -24.27 5.90 12.83
N ALA A 314 -25.35 5.41 12.23
CA ALA A 314 -25.38 4.89 10.85
C ALA A 314 -24.99 5.93 9.76
N TRP A 315 -25.12 7.23 10.04
CA TRP A 315 -24.75 8.32 9.13
C TRP A 315 -23.28 8.22 8.66
N THR A 316 -22.41 7.64 9.50
CA THR A 316 -20.99 7.44 9.21
C THR A 316 -20.76 6.63 7.93
N ARG A 317 -21.65 5.65 7.65
CA ARG A 317 -21.58 4.82 6.44
C ARG A 317 -21.82 5.63 5.17
N THR A 318 -22.83 6.50 5.19
CA THR A 318 -23.17 7.38 4.07
C THR A 318 -22.08 8.42 3.81
N VAL A 319 -21.54 9.05 4.87
CA VAL A 319 -20.44 10.01 4.72
C VAL A 319 -19.19 9.33 4.18
N SER A 320 -18.87 8.12 4.66
CA SER A 320 -17.75 7.32 4.14
C SER A 320 -17.93 7.00 2.64
N ALA A 321 -19.15 6.67 2.19
CA ALA A 321 -19.45 6.43 0.78
C ALA A 321 -19.25 7.68 -0.10
N TRP A 322 -19.66 8.85 0.38
CA TRP A 322 -19.37 10.13 -0.27
C TRP A 322 -17.87 10.41 -0.34
N GLY A 323 -17.14 10.21 0.76
CA GLY A 323 -15.67 10.33 0.78
C GLY A 323 -15.01 9.43 -0.26
N GLY A 324 -15.45 8.17 -0.38
CA GLY A 324 -14.98 7.26 -1.42
C GLY A 324 -15.24 7.79 -2.83
N THR A 325 -16.42 8.35 -3.07
CA THR A 325 -16.80 8.95 -4.36
C THR A 325 -15.91 10.14 -4.71
N LEU A 326 -15.60 10.99 -3.72
CA LEU A 326 -14.68 12.13 -3.89
C LEU A 326 -13.24 11.66 -4.19
N VAL A 327 -12.77 10.59 -3.53
CA VAL A 327 -11.45 10.00 -3.82
C VAL A 327 -11.40 9.45 -5.26
N LEU A 328 -12.44 8.72 -5.69
CA LEU A 328 -12.54 8.22 -7.07
C LEU A 328 -12.55 9.36 -8.10
N ALA A 329 -13.35 10.40 -7.86
CA ALA A 329 -13.41 11.58 -8.73
C ALA A 329 -12.06 12.30 -8.81
N SER A 330 -11.38 12.45 -7.67
CA SER A 330 -10.05 13.06 -7.60
C SER A 330 -9.03 12.30 -8.45
N TRP A 331 -8.96 10.97 -8.31
CA TRP A 331 -8.06 10.15 -9.11
C TRP A 331 -8.41 10.15 -10.59
N THR A 332 -9.70 10.08 -10.92
CA THR A 332 -10.16 10.16 -12.33
C THR A 332 -9.71 11.48 -12.95
N ALA A 333 -9.92 12.60 -12.28
CA ALA A 333 -9.46 13.91 -12.74
C ALA A 333 -7.94 13.96 -12.92
N MET A 334 -7.16 13.46 -11.95
CA MET A 334 -5.70 13.42 -12.05
C MET A 334 -5.18 12.56 -13.20
N LEU A 335 -5.88 11.47 -13.55
CA LEU A 335 -5.50 10.58 -14.65
C LEU A 335 -5.87 11.13 -16.04
N LEU A 336 -6.93 11.94 -16.12
CA LEU A 336 -7.37 12.57 -17.37
C LEU A 336 -6.54 13.81 -17.75
N VAL A 337 -5.81 14.42 -16.81
CA VAL A 337 -4.94 15.57 -17.09
C VAL A 337 -3.68 15.10 -17.85
N PRO A 338 -3.37 15.69 -19.03
CA PRO A 338 -2.13 15.42 -19.76
C PRO A 338 -0.90 15.69 -18.88
N GLY A 339 0.01 14.72 -18.75
CA GLY A 339 1.20 14.83 -17.89
C GLY A 339 0.96 14.59 -16.40
N GLY A 340 -0.22 14.08 -16.02
CA GLY A 340 -0.54 13.57 -14.69
C GLY A 340 0.40 12.46 -14.16
N PRO A 341 0.20 12.05 -12.89
CA PRO A 341 1.14 11.23 -12.11
C PRO A 341 1.46 9.84 -12.69
N LEU A 342 0.61 9.32 -13.56
CA LEU A 342 0.78 8.06 -14.28
C LEU A 342 0.94 8.23 -15.80
N THR A 343 0.87 9.44 -16.36
CA THR A 343 0.91 9.68 -17.82
C THR A 343 2.20 10.34 -18.31
N ARG A 344 3.05 10.88 -17.43
CA ARG A 344 4.28 11.62 -17.83
C ARG A 344 5.49 10.74 -18.08
N ASP A 345 6.04 10.77 -19.30
CA ASP A 345 7.17 9.94 -19.74
C ASP A 345 8.44 10.16 -18.89
N SER A 346 9.14 9.06 -18.56
CA SER A 346 10.37 9.08 -17.74
C SER A 346 11.62 9.39 -18.58
N SER A 347 11.44 9.53 -19.89
CA SER A 347 12.47 9.86 -20.88
C SER A 347 13.00 11.30 -20.78
N ASP A 348 12.55 12.11 -19.81
CA ASP A 348 13.11 13.44 -19.58
C ASP A 348 14.58 13.34 -19.13
N PRO A 349 15.55 13.67 -20.01
CA PRO A 349 16.98 13.44 -19.77
C PRO A 349 17.50 14.23 -18.57
N ALA A 350 16.78 15.27 -18.14
CA ALA A 350 17.09 16.06 -16.96
C ALA A 350 16.91 15.27 -15.63
N SER A 351 16.10 14.21 -15.62
CA SER A 351 15.90 13.36 -14.43
C SER A 351 17.03 12.34 -14.25
N THR A 352 17.52 11.76 -15.34
CA THR A 352 18.66 10.82 -15.36
C THR A 352 19.97 11.50 -14.99
N ALA A 353 20.18 12.74 -15.44
CA ALA A 353 21.39 13.50 -15.12
C ALA A 353 21.52 13.87 -13.63
N ARG A 354 20.39 13.97 -12.91
CA ARG A 354 20.37 14.36 -11.49
C ARG A 354 20.48 13.16 -10.53
N ALA A 355 20.06 11.97 -10.96
CA ALA A 355 20.25 10.73 -10.21
C ALA A 355 21.68 10.16 -10.35
N ALA A 356 22.42 10.55 -11.39
CA ALA A 356 23.75 10.07 -11.70
C ALA A 356 24.90 10.93 -11.13
N ARG A 357 24.61 11.96 -10.32
CA ARG A 357 25.64 12.66 -9.53
C ARG A 357 25.64 12.13 -8.10
N PRO A 358 26.41 11.07 -7.79
CA PRO A 358 26.95 10.95 -6.45
C PRO A 358 27.91 12.14 -6.31
N ASP A 359 27.55 13.12 -5.49
CA ASP A 359 28.43 14.25 -5.24
C ASP A 359 29.81 13.72 -4.82
N LEU A 360 30.76 14.08 -5.67
CA LEU A 360 32.17 14.19 -5.38
C LEU A 360 32.29 14.89 -4.03
N LEU A 361 32.68 14.14 -3.01
CA LEU A 361 33.24 14.76 -1.81
C LEU A 361 34.43 15.60 -2.28
N PRO A 362 34.58 16.85 -1.83
CA PRO A 362 35.84 17.53 -2.01
C PRO A 362 36.90 16.70 -1.29
N GLU A 363 37.84 16.13 -2.05
CA GLU A 363 39.11 15.67 -1.52
C GLU A 363 39.75 16.85 -0.79
N SER A 364 39.65 16.84 0.54
CA SER A 364 40.57 17.58 1.38
C SER A 364 41.82 16.74 1.51
N ASP A 365 42.89 17.16 0.83
CA ASP A 365 44.25 16.70 1.04
C ASP A 365 45.17 17.95 1.03
N PRO A 366 46.27 17.99 1.80
CA PRO A 366 46.61 17.26 3.03
C PRO A 366 46.56 18.13 4.31
#